data_AF-A0A7T3FYM1-F1
#
_entry.id   AF-A0A7T3FYM1-F1
#
_cell.length_a   1.000
_cell.length_b   1.000
_cell.length_c   1.000
_cell.angle_alpha   90.00
_cell.angle_beta   90.00
_cell.angle_gamma   90.00
#
_symmetry.space_group_name_H-M   'P 1'
#
loop_
_entity.id
_entity.type
_entity.pdbx_description
1 polymer ?
#
loop_
_entity_poly.entity_id
_entity_poly.type
_entity_poly.pdbx_seq_one_letter_code
_entity_poly.pdbx_strand_id
1 'polypeptide(L)'
;MVSFTDSERRAFARDGFLVREDLLSTEAVDDARAAVVDAMDADPDDPQALIGAGYEVALEGVDEAPLTALADALFPAAEALVGQGVLEPPGPGMQVALEFPDADTADPVHGPKRAEGHLDGYAAFDENPEVTTFQLGAAVYFDDVGPRGGGFTVWPGSHRAAAAYFADHALESVGGKPNNSQLPATGEEPGEWDYDRRLHDQWDPYEISGPAGTVVLWHGLLTHTAGINTGERVRMAGIERFAREDVEDVRRDAAANLFEYWPAMAGVPFVEGSEPIVSKR
;
A
#
# COMPACT_ATOMS: atom_id res chain seq x y z
N MET A 1 24.63 -3.50 3.17
CA MET A 1 23.60 -4.54 3.37
C MET A 1 22.44 -3.85 4.06
N VAL A 2 21.26 -3.84 3.45
CA VAL A 2 20.07 -3.20 4.03
C VAL A 2 19.69 -3.95 5.31
N SER A 3 19.28 -3.23 6.34
CA SER A 3 18.86 -3.82 7.61
C SER A 3 17.81 -2.94 8.28
N PHE A 4 16.96 -3.57 9.09
CA PHE A 4 15.98 -2.89 9.93
C PHE A 4 16.32 -3.08 11.40
N THR A 5 16.31 -1.99 12.15
CA THR A 5 16.49 -1.99 13.60
C THR A 5 15.32 -2.68 14.30
N ASP A 6 15.51 -3.08 15.55
CA ASP A 6 14.42 -3.60 16.39
C ASP A 6 13.29 -2.58 16.59
N SER A 7 13.60 -1.28 16.50
CA SER A 7 12.59 -0.23 16.57
C SER A 7 11.74 -0.18 15.30
N GLU A 8 12.37 -0.24 14.12
CA GLU A 8 11.66 -0.27 12.84
C GLU A 8 10.80 -1.53 12.73
N ARG A 9 11.34 -2.71 13.07
CA ARG A 9 10.55 -3.95 13.04
C ARG A 9 9.35 -3.91 13.99
N ARG A 10 9.49 -3.34 15.19
CA ARG A 10 8.36 -3.14 16.11
C ARG A 10 7.35 -2.13 15.59
N ALA A 11 7.80 -1.06 14.94
CA ALA A 11 6.91 -0.10 14.30
C ALA A 11 6.12 -0.76 13.15
N PHE A 12 6.79 -1.52 12.27
CA PHE A 12 6.14 -2.29 11.22
C PHE A 12 5.13 -3.29 11.78
N ALA A 13 5.49 -4.02 12.84
CA ALA A 13 4.57 -4.96 13.49
C ALA A 13 3.31 -4.27 14.05
N ARG A 14 3.48 -3.08 14.65
CA ARG A 14 2.40 -2.29 15.25
C ARG A 14 1.49 -1.63 14.22
N ASP A 15 2.10 -0.97 13.24
CA ASP A 15 1.43 -0.04 12.32
C ASP A 15 1.19 -0.63 10.93
N GLY A 16 1.93 -1.68 10.57
CA GLY A 16 1.82 -2.39 9.30
C GLY A 16 2.56 -1.72 8.14
N PHE A 17 3.31 -0.64 8.40
CA PHE A 17 4.14 0.03 7.39
C PHE A 17 5.42 0.63 7.97
N LEU A 18 6.36 0.96 7.09
CA LEU A 18 7.59 1.72 7.34
C LEU A 18 7.87 2.66 6.19
N VAL A 19 8.52 3.79 6.49
CA VAL A 19 8.96 4.77 5.49
C VAL A 19 10.48 4.86 5.52
N ARG A 20 11.11 4.82 4.35
CA ARG A 20 12.57 4.90 4.17
C ARG A 20 12.91 5.75 2.95
N GLU A 21 13.94 6.58 3.08
CA GLU A 21 14.39 7.51 2.02
C GLU A 21 15.83 7.19 1.56
N ASP A 22 16.40 6.07 2.03
CA ASP A 22 17.80 5.67 1.83
C ASP A 22 17.93 4.34 1.08
N LEU A 23 16.84 3.82 0.49
CA LEU A 23 16.83 2.53 -0.20
C LEU A 23 17.18 2.64 -1.70
N LEU A 24 16.97 3.82 -2.29
CA LEU A 24 17.12 4.04 -3.72
C LEU A 24 18.10 5.19 -3.98
N SER A 25 18.83 5.12 -5.10
CA SER A 25 19.64 6.25 -5.55
C SER A 25 18.76 7.28 -6.25
N THR A 26 19.13 8.55 -6.16
CA THR A 26 18.46 9.63 -6.90
C THR A 26 18.47 9.35 -8.41
N GLU A 27 19.58 8.84 -8.95
CA GLU A 27 19.69 8.47 -10.37
C GLU A 27 18.63 7.45 -10.81
N ALA A 28 18.42 6.38 -10.04
CA ALA A 28 17.42 5.36 -10.39
C ALA A 28 15.98 5.90 -10.32
N VAL A 29 15.71 6.80 -9.37
CA VAL A 29 14.40 7.46 -9.23
C VAL A 29 14.16 8.44 -10.38
N ASP A 30 15.17 9.22 -10.77
CA ASP A 30 15.11 10.17 -11.88
C ASP A 30 14.88 9.44 -13.22
N ASP A 31 15.54 8.30 -13.45
CA ASP A 31 15.37 7.48 -14.65
C ASP A 31 13.94 6.91 -14.75
N ALA A 32 13.39 6.42 -13.63
CA ALA A 32 12.01 5.95 -13.57
C ALA A 32 10.99 7.07 -13.78
N ARG A 33 11.23 8.24 -13.18
CA ARG A 33 10.43 9.45 -13.39
C ARG A 33 10.42 9.85 -14.86
N ALA A 34 11.59 9.87 -15.51
CA ALA A 34 11.71 10.21 -16.92
C ALA A 34 10.90 9.26 -17.81
N ALA A 35 11.00 7.94 -17.56
CA ALA A 35 10.22 6.94 -18.30
C ALA A 35 8.70 7.16 -18.15
N VAL A 36 8.22 7.48 -16.94
CA VAL A 36 6.81 7.78 -16.69
C VAL A 36 6.37 9.05 -17.42
N VAL A 37 7.14 10.13 -17.30
CA VAL A 37 6.82 11.41 -17.94
C VAL A 37 6.79 11.29 -19.46
N ASP A 38 7.72 10.54 -20.06
CA ASP A 38 7.76 10.30 -21.51
C ASP A 38 6.53 9.52 -22.02
N ALA A 39 5.88 8.73 -21.15
CA ALA A 39 4.68 7.97 -21.48
C ALA A 39 3.37 8.71 -21.16
N MET A 40 3.40 9.81 -20.40
CA MET A 40 2.22 10.59 -20.07
C MET A 40 1.71 11.38 -21.29
N ASP A 41 0.39 11.41 -21.46
CA ASP A 41 -0.26 12.28 -22.47
C ASP A 41 -0.27 13.77 -22.06
N ALA A 42 -0.22 14.05 -20.76
CA ALA A 42 -0.25 15.39 -20.19
C ALA A 42 1.14 15.85 -19.77
N ASP A 43 1.44 17.14 -19.97
CA ASP A 43 2.64 17.76 -19.43
C ASP A 43 2.54 17.81 -17.89
N PRO A 44 3.45 17.16 -17.14
CA PRO A 44 3.42 17.16 -15.67
C PRO A 44 3.64 18.55 -15.04
N ASP A 45 4.06 19.55 -15.82
CA ASP A 45 4.22 20.94 -15.38
C ASP A 45 3.10 21.87 -15.90
N ASP A 46 2.03 21.35 -16.52
CA ASP A 46 0.82 22.12 -16.88
C ASP A 46 -0.38 21.78 -15.97
N PRO A 47 -0.63 22.56 -14.89
CA PRO A 47 -1.74 22.32 -13.99
C PRO A 47 -3.12 22.25 -14.67
N GLN A 48 -3.32 22.95 -15.79
CA GLN A 48 -4.61 22.92 -16.50
C GLN A 48 -4.85 21.58 -17.20
N ALA A 49 -3.79 20.87 -17.59
CA ALA A 49 -3.89 19.53 -18.17
C ALA A 49 -4.09 18.45 -17.09
N LEU A 50 -3.68 18.72 -15.85
CA LEU A 50 -3.67 17.73 -14.76
C LEU A 50 -4.94 17.76 -13.90
N ILE A 51 -5.49 18.94 -13.60
CA ILE A 51 -6.63 19.08 -12.68
C ILE A 51 -7.86 18.31 -13.20
N GLY A 52 -8.35 17.38 -12.39
CA GLY A 52 -9.53 16.58 -12.68
C GLY A 52 -9.27 15.39 -13.61
N ALA A 53 -8.02 15.05 -13.92
CA ALA A 53 -7.69 13.89 -14.75
C ALA A 53 -7.91 12.54 -14.04
N GLY A 54 -8.07 12.54 -12.71
CA GLY A 54 -8.47 11.37 -11.92
C GLY A 54 -7.30 10.53 -11.41
N TYR A 55 -7.48 9.21 -11.36
CA TYR A 55 -6.47 8.25 -10.91
C TYR A 55 -6.20 7.23 -12.01
N GLU A 56 -4.93 6.99 -12.32
CA GLU A 56 -4.50 6.08 -13.38
C GLU A 56 -3.45 5.08 -12.85
N VAL A 57 -3.68 3.79 -13.08
CA VAL A 57 -2.82 2.68 -12.60
C VAL A 57 -2.35 1.74 -13.70
N ALA A 58 -2.63 2.10 -14.96
CA ALA A 58 -2.35 1.30 -16.15
C ALA A 58 -1.82 2.18 -17.27
N LEU A 59 -0.77 2.96 -16.95
CA LEU A 59 -0.10 3.83 -17.91
C LEU A 59 0.51 3.00 -19.05
N GLU A 60 -0.06 3.12 -20.25
CA GLU A 60 0.39 2.36 -21.41
C GLU A 60 1.70 2.95 -21.98
N GLY A 61 2.60 2.07 -22.45
CA GLY A 61 3.78 2.50 -23.21
C GLY A 61 4.98 3.00 -22.38
N VAL A 62 4.91 2.92 -21.05
CA VAL A 62 6.06 3.23 -20.17
C VAL A 62 7.23 2.28 -20.45
N ASP A 63 8.46 2.80 -20.46
CA ASP A 63 9.66 1.96 -20.49
C ASP A 63 9.80 1.25 -19.14
N GLU A 64 9.68 -0.08 -19.16
CA GLU A 64 9.76 -0.91 -17.96
C GLU A 64 11.19 -1.07 -17.43
N ALA A 65 12.24 -0.74 -18.21
CA ALA A 65 13.62 -1.00 -17.80
C ALA A 65 14.03 -0.22 -16.54
N PRO A 66 13.79 1.11 -16.42
CA PRO A 66 14.03 1.84 -15.18
C PRO A 66 13.17 1.36 -14.00
N LEU A 67 11.92 0.96 -14.25
CA LEU A 67 11.02 0.43 -13.23
C LEU A 67 11.51 -0.92 -12.69
N THR A 68 11.97 -1.80 -13.58
CA THR A 68 12.60 -3.08 -13.22
C THR A 68 13.84 -2.86 -12.35
N ALA A 69 14.68 -1.90 -12.71
CA ALA A 69 15.88 -1.57 -11.94
C ALA A 69 15.54 -1.08 -10.52
N LEU A 70 14.44 -0.34 -10.36
CA LEU A 70 13.93 0.05 -9.03
C LEU A 70 13.42 -1.16 -8.24
N ALA A 71 12.61 -2.04 -8.84
CA ALA A 71 12.12 -3.25 -8.18
C ALA A 71 13.29 -4.13 -7.70
N ASP A 72 14.29 -4.35 -8.56
CA ASP A 72 15.52 -5.07 -8.23
C ASP A 72 16.31 -4.41 -7.07
N ALA A 73 16.39 -3.08 -7.05
CA ALA A 73 17.07 -2.33 -5.99
C ALA A 73 16.32 -2.40 -4.63
N LEU A 74 14.99 -2.51 -4.66
CA LEU A 74 14.16 -2.69 -3.46
C LEU A 74 14.21 -4.10 -2.89
N PHE A 75 14.42 -5.10 -3.73
CA PHE A 75 14.31 -6.51 -3.34
C PHE A 75 15.18 -6.90 -2.13
N PRO A 76 16.45 -6.46 -2.00
CA PRO A 76 17.24 -6.70 -0.79
C PRO A 76 16.62 -6.14 0.50
N ALA A 77 15.90 -5.01 0.43
CA ALA A 77 15.18 -4.45 1.56
C ALA A 77 13.93 -5.29 1.90
N ALA A 78 13.19 -5.73 0.89
CA ALA A 78 12.04 -6.61 1.08
C ALA A 78 12.45 -7.92 1.78
N GLU A 79 13.50 -8.56 1.28
CA GLU A 79 14.10 -9.78 1.85
C GLU A 79 14.68 -9.57 3.26
N ALA A 80 15.22 -8.37 3.56
CA ALA A 80 15.72 -8.06 4.89
C ALA A 80 14.59 -7.88 5.92
N LEU A 81 13.39 -7.48 5.50
CA LEU A 81 12.23 -7.30 6.38
C LEU A 81 11.40 -8.57 6.54
N VAL A 82 11.24 -9.36 5.47
CA VAL A 82 10.47 -10.61 5.49
C VAL A 82 11.33 -11.78 5.97
N GLY A 83 12.50 -11.97 5.36
CA GLY A 83 13.42 -13.07 5.63
C GLY A 83 14.15 -13.49 4.37
N GLN A 84 15.42 -13.87 4.50
CA GLN A 84 16.25 -14.26 3.35
C GLN A 84 15.74 -15.56 2.71
N GLY A 85 15.61 -15.57 1.38
CA GLY A 85 15.14 -16.68 0.55
C GLY A 85 13.65 -16.96 0.69
N VAL A 86 12.84 -15.95 1.07
CA VAL A 86 11.41 -16.12 1.30
C VAL A 86 10.59 -15.61 0.12
N LEU A 87 10.96 -14.46 -0.41
CA LEU A 87 10.23 -13.80 -1.49
C LEU A 87 10.74 -14.27 -2.85
N GLU A 88 9.85 -14.29 -3.83
CA GLU A 88 10.25 -14.39 -5.23
C GLU A 88 10.90 -13.08 -5.67
N PRO A 89 11.97 -13.15 -6.49
CA PRO A 89 12.50 -11.95 -7.15
C PRO A 89 11.39 -11.23 -7.93
N PRO A 90 11.40 -9.89 -7.97
CA PRO A 90 10.40 -9.14 -8.70
C PRO A 90 10.46 -9.47 -10.20
N GLY A 91 9.30 -9.35 -10.85
CA GLY A 91 9.19 -9.43 -12.30
C GLY A 91 9.71 -8.17 -13.00
N PRO A 92 9.57 -8.09 -14.33
CA PRO A 92 9.84 -6.86 -15.05
C PRO A 92 8.82 -5.78 -14.68
N GLY A 93 9.31 -4.55 -14.56
CA GLY A 93 8.52 -3.35 -14.34
C GLY A 93 8.09 -3.14 -12.88
N MET A 94 7.22 -2.15 -12.71
CA MET A 94 6.45 -1.87 -11.49
C MET A 94 5.09 -1.33 -11.96
N GLN A 95 4.04 -1.46 -11.16
CA GLN A 95 2.78 -0.76 -11.46
C GLN A 95 2.98 0.74 -11.27
N VAL A 96 2.81 1.52 -12.34
CA VAL A 96 2.80 2.98 -12.25
C VAL A 96 1.43 3.44 -11.78
N ALA A 97 1.40 4.28 -10.76
CA ALA A 97 0.20 4.91 -10.22
C ALA A 97 0.35 6.43 -10.28
N LEU A 98 -0.57 7.09 -11.00
CA LEU A 98 -0.66 8.53 -11.15
C LEU A 98 -1.90 9.04 -10.44
N GLU A 99 -1.72 9.89 -9.43
CA GLU A 99 -2.81 10.57 -8.72
C GLU A 99 -2.80 12.05 -9.09
N PHE A 100 -3.74 12.42 -9.95
CA PHE A 100 -3.87 13.79 -10.43
C PHE A 100 -4.67 14.65 -9.44
N PRO A 101 -4.46 15.97 -9.43
CA PRO A 101 -5.26 16.86 -8.59
C PRO A 101 -6.76 16.72 -8.80
N ASP A 102 -7.51 16.84 -7.72
CA ASP A 102 -8.97 16.84 -7.75
C ASP A 102 -9.51 18.02 -8.56
N ALA A 103 -10.63 17.80 -9.26
CA ALA A 103 -11.26 18.79 -10.15
C ALA A 103 -11.67 20.10 -9.44
N ASP A 104 -11.99 20.02 -8.15
CA ASP A 104 -12.38 21.18 -7.31
C ASP A 104 -11.18 21.82 -6.60
N THR A 105 -9.93 21.40 -6.90
CA THR A 105 -8.74 21.99 -6.27
C THR A 105 -8.59 23.48 -6.58
N ALA A 106 -9.02 23.91 -7.77
CA ALA A 106 -9.01 25.33 -8.14
C ALA A 106 -10.11 26.15 -7.44
N ASP A 107 -11.06 25.50 -6.74
CA ASP A 107 -12.13 26.20 -6.05
C ASP A 107 -11.61 26.89 -4.78
N PRO A 108 -12.05 28.13 -4.48
CA PRO A 108 -11.66 28.83 -3.25
C PRO A 108 -12.03 28.10 -1.95
N VAL A 109 -13.05 27.24 -2.02
CA VAL A 109 -13.52 26.39 -0.93
C VAL A 109 -14.03 25.08 -1.55
N HIS A 110 -13.31 23.99 -1.32
CA HIS A 110 -13.76 22.65 -1.70
C HIS A 110 -14.45 21.95 -0.52
N GLY A 111 -15.31 20.98 -0.82
CA GLY A 111 -16.09 20.22 0.16
C GLY A 111 -15.25 19.30 1.06
N PRO A 112 -15.87 18.62 2.05
CA PRO A 112 -15.21 17.57 2.79
C PRO A 112 -14.88 16.40 1.85
N LYS A 113 -13.64 15.92 1.90
CA LYS A 113 -13.14 14.79 1.11
C LYS A 113 -12.88 13.61 2.04
N ARG A 114 -13.08 12.38 1.54
CA ARG A 114 -12.87 11.14 2.28
C ARG A 114 -12.02 10.20 1.43
N ALA A 115 -11.04 9.56 2.06
CA ALA A 115 -10.25 8.51 1.44
C ALA A 115 -10.95 7.17 1.66
N GLU A 116 -11.08 6.37 0.61
CA GLU A 116 -11.70 5.04 0.67
C GLU A 116 -10.60 3.98 0.65
N GLY A 117 -10.36 3.37 1.81
CA GLY A 117 -9.31 2.36 1.98
C GLY A 117 -9.74 0.97 1.50
N HIS A 118 -8.79 0.22 0.95
CA HIS A 118 -8.98 -1.16 0.49
C HIS A 118 -7.82 -2.09 0.88
N LEU A 119 -8.04 -3.39 0.68
CA LEU A 119 -7.03 -4.44 0.60
C LEU A 119 -6.82 -4.84 -0.85
N ASP A 120 -5.57 -5.03 -1.24
CA ASP A 120 -5.19 -5.52 -2.56
C ASP A 120 -5.33 -7.04 -2.65
N GLY A 121 -5.58 -7.56 -3.86
CA GLY A 121 -5.57 -9.00 -4.12
C GLY A 121 -6.85 -9.72 -3.71
N TYR A 122 -7.89 -8.99 -3.35
CA TYR A 122 -9.21 -9.53 -3.03
C TYR A 122 -10.19 -8.97 -4.06
N ALA A 123 -10.69 -9.82 -4.96
CA ALA A 123 -11.50 -9.42 -6.10
C ALA A 123 -13.01 -9.38 -5.79
N ALA A 124 -13.77 -8.79 -6.71
CA ALA A 124 -15.23 -8.93 -6.72
C ALA A 124 -15.60 -10.37 -7.15
N PHE A 125 -16.03 -11.18 -6.19
CA PHE A 125 -16.33 -12.62 -6.37
C PHE A 125 -17.41 -12.94 -7.42
N ASP A 126 -18.26 -11.98 -7.76
CA ASP A 126 -19.24 -12.14 -8.85
C ASP A 126 -18.57 -12.22 -10.24
N GLU A 127 -17.32 -11.77 -10.36
CA GLU A 127 -16.58 -11.64 -11.63
C GLU A 127 -15.26 -12.42 -11.63
N ASN A 128 -14.53 -12.44 -10.53
CA ASN A 128 -13.33 -13.27 -10.35
C ASN A 128 -13.23 -13.78 -8.90
N PRO A 129 -13.33 -15.09 -8.65
CA PRO A 129 -13.24 -15.64 -7.30
C PRO A 129 -11.79 -15.83 -6.80
N GLU A 130 -10.78 -15.48 -7.59
CA GLU A 130 -9.39 -15.67 -7.22
C GLU A 130 -8.90 -14.59 -6.25
N VAL A 131 -8.24 -15.03 -5.17
CA VAL A 131 -7.56 -14.18 -4.20
C VAL A 131 -6.06 -14.18 -4.54
N THR A 132 -5.47 -13.03 -4.81
CA THR A 132 -4.07 -12.86 -5.19
C THR A 132 -3.32 -12.02 -4.16
N THR A 133 -3.05 -12.63 -2.99
CA THR A 133 -2.34 -11.94 -1.89
C THR A 133 -0.84 -11.85 -2.15
N PHE A 134 -0.21 -10.83 -1.55
CA PHE A 134 1.24 -10.70 -1.43
C PHE A 134 1.62 -10.45 0.03
N GLN A 135 2.90 -10.58 0.37
CA GLN A 135 3.38 -10.40 1.73
C GLN A 135 3.74 -8.93 1.99
N LEU A 136 4.56 -8.35 1.14
CA LEU A 136 5.10 -7.00 1.33
C LEU A 136 4.92 -6.16 0.07
N GLY A 137 4.30 -5.00 0.20
CA GLY A 137 4.26 -4.01 -0.86
C GLY A 137 5.30 -2.92 -0.66
N ALA A 138 5.72 -2.29 -1.76
CA ALA A 138 6.57 -1.10 -1.75
C ALA A 138 6.02 -0.02 -2.70
N ALA A 139 5.84 1.20 -2.18
CA ALA A 139 5.35 2.35 -2.94
C ALA A 139 6.48 3.36 -2.96
N VAL A 140 6.93 3.72 -4.16
CA VAL A 140 8.07 4.60 -4.39
C VAL A 140 7.56 5.88 -4.99
N TYR A 141 7.89 7.02 -4.39
CA TYR A 141 7.60 8.32 -5.00
C TYR A 141 8.67 8.68 -6.03
N PHE A 142 8.23 9.02 -7.25
CA PHE A 142 9.11 9.48 -8.33
C PHE A 142 9.31 11.00 -8.31
N ASP A 143 8.50 11.71 -7.53
CA ASP A 143 8.55 13.16 -7.31
C ASP A 143 8.35 13.48 -5.83
N ASP A 144 8.64 14.72 -5.43
CA ASP A 144 8.32 15.20 -4.09
C ASP A 144 6.80 15.21 -3.86
N VAL A 145 6.37 14.55 -2.78
CA VAL A 145 4.96 14.50 -2.37
C VAL A 145 4.78 15.30 -1.08
N GLY A 146 4.14 16.46 -1.19
CA GLY A 146 3.74 17.27 -0.05
C GLY A 146 2.46 16.77 0.63
N PRO A 147 2.10 17.33 1.79
CA PRO A 147 0.80 17.07 2.42
C PRO A 147 -0.35 17.46 1.48
N ARG A 148 -1.39 16.63 1.40
CA ARG A 148 -2.51 16.73 0.44
C ARG A 148 -2.06 16.72 -1.02
N GLY A 149 -0.94 16.06 -1.29
CA GLY A 149 -0.38 15.88 -2.62
C GLY A 149 -0.76 14.55 -3.24
N GLY A 150 -1.70 13.79 -2.66
CA GLY A 150 -2.09 12.48 -3.18
C GLY A 150 -1.19 11.34 -2.72
N GLY A 151 -0.53 11.51 -1.56
CA GLY A 151 0.42 10.55 -1.03
C GLY A 151 -0.22 9.21 -0.67
N PHE A 152 0.55 8.13 -0.73
CA PHE A 152 0.12 6.81 -0.29
C PHE A 152 -0.44 6.90 1.13
N THR A 153 -1.72 6.55 1.28
CA THR A 153 -2.48 6.78 2.50
C THR A 153 -2.85 5.45 3.12
N VAL A 154 -2.52 5.30 4.41
CA VAL A 154 -2.69 4.03 5.15
C VAL A 154 -3.59 4.23 6.36
N TRP A 155 -4.15 3.14 6.87
CA TRP A 155 -4.79 3.11 8.19
C TRP A 155 -3.90 2.33 9.16
N PRO A 156 -3.06 3.01 9.96
CA PRO A 156 -2.07 2.35 10.80
C PRO A 156 -2.69 1.27 11.70
N GLY A 157 -2.13 0.06 11.66
CA GLY A 157 -2.59 -1.08 12.46
C GLY A 157 -3.77 -1.86 11.89
N SER A 158 -4.35 -1.45 10.76
CA SER A 158 -5.50 -2.12 10.14
C SER A 158 -5.18 -3.55 9.67
N HIS A 159 -3.92 -3.89 9.40
CA HIS A 159 -3.48 -5.26 9.11
C HIS A 159 -3.78 -6.23 10.26
N ARG A 160 -3.73 -5.77 11.51
CA ARG A 160 -4.11 -6.58 12.68
C ARG A 160 -5.62 -6.79 12.76
N ALA A 161 -6.42 -5.80 12.37
CA ALA A 161 -7.87 -5.97 12.25
C ALA A 161 -8.20 -6.95 11.11
N ALA A 162 -7.54 -6.83 9.97
CA ALA A 162 -7.64 -7.78 8.86
C ALA A 162 -7.32 -9.21 9.30
N ALA A 163 -6.22 -9.41 10.03
CA ALA A 163 -5.84 -10.74 10.52
C ALA A 163 -6.85 -11.31 11.52
N ALA A 164 -7.38 -10.48 12.42
CA ALA A 164 -8.45 -10.88 13.33
C ALA A 164 -9.71 -11.29 12.57
N TYR A 165 -10.06 -10.57 11.51
CA TYR A 165 -11.19 -10.90 10.64
C TYR A 165 -10.98 -12.23 9.93
N PHE A 166 -9.80 -12.43 9.33
CA PHE A 166 -9.51 -13.67 8.61
C PHE A 166 -9.29 -14.88 9.52
N ALA A 167 -9.10 -14.71 10.83
CA ALA A 167 -9.00 -15.84 11.76
C ALA A 167 -10.25 -16.74 11.73
N ASP A 168 -11.44 -16.15 11.58
CA ASP A 168 -12.72 -16.86 11.55
C ASP A 168 -13.53 -16.65 10.25
N HIS A 169 -13.09 -15.76 9.35
CA HIS A 169 -13.72 -15.54 8.05
C HIS A 169 -12.89 -16.07 6.90
N ALA A 170 -13.54 -16.56 5.85
CA ALA A 170 -12.90 -16.92 4.59
C ALA A 170 -12.22 -15.69 3.95
N LEU A 171 -11.13 -15.88 3.19
CA LEU A 171 -10.45 -14.78 2.51
C LEU A 171 -11.39 -14.05 1.55
N GLU A 172 -12.33 -14.81 1.01
CA GLU A 172 -13.33 -14.40 0.04
C GLU A 172 -14.47 -13.55 0.60
N SER A 173 -14.47 -13.34 1.91
CA SER A 173 -15.55 -12.61 2.57
C SER A 173 -15.37 -11.09 2.56
N VAL A 174 -14.20 -10.58 2.17
CA VAL A 174 -14.00 -9.17 1.82
C VAL A 174 -13.99 -9.04 0.30
N GLY A 175 -15.02 -8.39 -0.24
CA GLY A 175 -15.15 -8.15 -1.67
C GLY A 175 -16.11 -6.98 -1.90
N GLY A 176 -15.76 -6.08 -2.81
CA GLY A 176 -16.53 -4.90 -3.16
C GLY A 176 -16.52 -4.64 -4.66
N LYS A 177 -17.65 -4.13 -5.20
CA LYS A 177 -17.74 -3.72 -6.60
C LYS A 177 -17.36 -2.25 -6.78
N PRO A 178 -16.52 -1.91 -7.76
CA PRO A 178 -15.47 -2.72 -8.38
C PRO A 178 -14.11 -2.39 -7.74
N ASN A 179 -13.38 -3.42 -7.32
CA ASN A 179 -11.94 -3.40 -7.00
C ASN A 179 -11.48 -2.85 -5.65
N ASN A 180 -12.37 -2.56 -4.70
CA ASN A 180 -11.93 -2.17 -3.35
C ASN A 180 -12.48 -3.15 -2.32
N SER A 181 -11.63 -4.10 -1.91
CA SER A 181 -11.94 -5.01 -0.82
C SER A 181 -11.83 -4.29 0.50
N GLN A 182 -12.99 -3.96 1.06
CA GLN A 182 -13.09 -3.17 2.27
C GLN A 182 -13.41 -4.09 3.45
N LEU A 183 -12.65 -3.96 4.53
CA LEU A 183 -12.98 -4.62 5.79
C LEU A 183 -14.22 -3.98 6.43
N PRO A 184 -15.11 -4.78 7.02
CA PRO A 184 -16.16 -4.23 7.89
C PRO A 184 -15.52 -3.50 9.08
N ALA A 185 -16.26 -2.56 9.66
CA ALA A 185 -15.83 -1.91 10.90
C ALA A 185 -15.86 -2.91 12.06
N THR A 186 -15.16 -2.61 13.15
CA THR A 186 -15.30 -3.39 14.38
C THR A 186 -16.62 -3.01 15.08
N GLY A 187 -17.30 -3.98 15.66
CA GLY A 187 -18.54 -3.78 16.42
C GLY A 187 -18.34 -3.06 17.76
N GLU A 188 -19.42 -2.91 18.52
CA GLU A 188 -19.41 -2.25 19.84
C GLU A 188 -18.72 -3.11 20.91
N GLU A 189 -18.85 -4.44 20.82
CA GLU A 189 -18.22 -5.39 21.73
C GLU A 189 -16.98 -6.07 21.08
N PRO A 190 -15.96 -6.44 21.87
CA PRO A 190 -14.80 -7.18 21.37
C PRO A 190 -15.23 -8.47 20.66
N GLY A 191 -14.72 -8.69 19.45
CA GLY A 191 -15.03 -9.87 18.63
C GLY A 191 -16.21 -9.70 17.70
N GLU A 192 -16.89 -8.54 17.70
CA GLU A 192 -17.98 -8.25 16.78
C GLU A 192 -17.50 -7.44 15.57
N TRP A 193 -18.25 -7.59 14.47
CA TRP A 193 -18.05 -6.87 13.21
C TRP A 193 -19.33 -6.10 12.86
N ASP A 194 -19.18 -4.85 12.46
CA ASP A 194 -20.26 -4.02 11.92
C ASP A 194 -20.14 -3.99 10.39
N TYR A 195 -21.00 -4.77 9.73
CA TYR A 195 -21.04 -4.91 8.28
C TYR A 195 -21.77 -3.76 7.57
N ASP A 196 -22.49 -2.90 8.31
CA ASP A 196 -23.16 -1.71 7.79
C ASP A 196 -22.17 -0.54 7.63
N ARG A 197 -20.98 -0.65 8.21
CA ARG A 197 -19.89 0.33 8.12
C ARG A 197 -18.61 -0.29 7.57
N ARG A 198 -17.63 0.54 7.25
CA ARG A 198 -16.28 0.11 6.85
C ARG A 198 -15.25 0.51 7.87
N LEU A 199 -14.18 -0.28 7.98
CA LEU A 199 -13.06 0.01 8.89
C LEU A 199 -12.49 1.43 8.64
N HIS A 200 -12.35 1.82 7.37
CA HIS A 200 -11.83 3.14 7.00
C HIS A 200 -12.77 4.30 7.37
N ASP A 201 -14.06 4.05 7.61
CA ASP A 201 -15.00 5.07 8.13
C ASP A 201 -14.90 5.25 9.65
N GLN A 202 -14.33 4.27 10.33
CA GLN A 202 -14.19 4.25 11.78
C GLN A 202 -12.84 4.81 12.22
N TRP A 203 -11.80 4.67 11.40
CA TRP A 203 -10.41 4.97 11.74
C TRP A 203 -9.86 6.12 10.90
N ASP A 204 -8.92 6.86 11.47
CA ASP A 204 -8.30 7.99 10.79
C ASP A 204 -7.23 7.53 9.78
N PRO A 205 -7.25 8.02 8.53
CA PRO A 205 -6.19 7.79 7.57
C PRO A 205 -4.91 8.57 7.94
N TYR A 206 -3.77 8.04 7.50
CA TYR A 206 -2.46 8.68 7.57
C TYR A 206 -1.87 8.78 6.16
N GLU A 207 -1.88 9.99 5.60
CA GLU A 207 -1.20 10.29 4.32
C GLU A 207 0.30 10.40 4.56
N ILE A 208 1.08 9.71 3.73
CA ILE A 208 2.54 9.77 3.77
C ILE A 208 3.00 10.82 2.77
N SER A 209 3.83 11.74 3.24
CA SER A 209 4.51 12.75 2.43
C SER A 209 6.01 12.52 2.53
N GLY A 210 6.76 12.91 1.51
CA GLY A 210 8.21 12.73 1.46
C GLY A 210 8.80 13.17 0.13
N PRO A 211 10.12 13.35 0.04
CA PRO A 211 10.80 13.69 -1.20
C PRO A 211 10.75 12.54 -2.22
N ALA A 212 11.12 12.83 -3.47
CA ALA A 212 11.39 11.80 -4.47
C ALA A 212 12.36 10.73 -3.92
N GLY A 213 12.06 9.45 -4.19
CA GLY A 213 12.79 8.31 -3.64
C GLY A 213 12.30 7.83 -2.28
N THR A 214 11.29 8.46 -1.69
CA THR A 214 10.59 7.92 -0.52
C THR A 214 9.98 6.57 -0.86
N VAL A 215 10.30 5.56 -0.06
CA VAL A 215 9.75 4.21 -0.13
C VAL A 215 8.86 3.95 1.08
N VAL A 216 7.61 3.62 0.83
CA VAL A 216 6.68 3.09 1.83
C VAL A 216 6.61 1.58 1.68
N LEU A 217 7.14 0.85 2.65
CA LEU A 217 6.94 -0.59 2.76
C LEU A 217 5.67 -0.84 3.56
N TRP A 218 4.73 -1.66 3.06
CA TRP A 218 3.51 -2.01 3.80
C TRP A 218 3.20 -3.50 3.76
N HIS A 219 2.55 -3.98 4.82
CA HIS A 219 2.07 -5.35 4.92
C HIS A 219 0.88 -5.57 3.97
N GLY A 220 0.80 -6.70 3.26
CA GLY A 220 -0.27 -6.94 2.28
C GLY A 220 -1.71 -6.89 2.80
N LEU A 221 -1.89 -7.01 4.12
CA LEU A 221 -3.20 -6.83 4.80
C LEU A 221 -3.47 -5.41 5.31
N LEU A 222 -2.59 -4.44 5.08
CA LEU A 222 -2.80 -3.06 5.53
C LEU A 222 -3.83 -2.38 4.63
N THR A 223 -4.88 -1.82 5.23
CA THR A 223 -5.83 -0.97 4.50
C THR A 223 -5.13 0.29 4.03
N HIS A 224 -5.23 0.56 2.74
CA HIS A 224 -4.55 1.69 2.10
C HIS A 224 -5.33 2.21 0.89
N THR A 225 -4.90 3.36 0.36
CA THR A 225 -5.43 3.96 -0.87
C THR A 225 -4.48 5.06 -1.37
N ALA A 226 -4.73 5.56 -2.58
CA ALA A 226 -4.13 6.81 -3.03
C ALA A 226 -4.67 7.98 -2.17
N GLY A 227 -3.80 8.90 -1.77
CA GLY A 227 -4.21 10.05 -0.98
C GLY A 227 -5.04 11.02 -1.80
N ILE A 228 -5.63 11.98 -1.11
CA ILE A 228 -6.38 13.06 -1.76
C ILE A 228 -5.41 14.11 -2.26
N ASN A 229 -5.36 14.34 -3.57
CA ASN A 229 -4.53 15.37 -4.16
C ASN A 229 -5.31 16.68 -4.33
N THR A 230 -5.05 17.65 -3.44
CA THR A 230 -5.56 19.03 -3.55
C THR A 230 -4.46 20.02 -3.96
N GLY A 231 -3.42 19.55 -4.66
CA GLY A 231 -2.33 20.36 -5.19
C GLY A 231 -2.49 20.72 -6.66
N GLU A 232 -1.41 21.17 -7.30
CA GLU A 232 -1.42 21.50 -8.75
C GLU A 232 -0.57 20.54 -9.59
N ARG A 233 0.02 19.52 -8.95
CA ARG A 233 0.95 18.57 -9.55
C ARG A 233 0.39 17.15 -9.42
N VAL A 234 0.65 16.31 -10.42
CA VAL A 234 0.39 14.87 -10.34
C VAL A 234 1.35 14.22 -9.34
N ARG A 235 0.86 13.28 -8.54
CA ARG A 235 1.71 12.37 -7.77
C ARG A 235 2.01 11.15 -8.61
N MET A 236 3.30 10.95 -8.89
CA MET A 236 3.82 9.80 -9.63
C MET A 236 4.44 8.81 -8.65
N ALA A 237 3.98 7.56 -8.68
CA ALA A 237 4.55 6.51 -7.85
C ALA A 237 4.66 5.17 -8.59
N GLY A 238 5.65 4.38 -8.20
CA GLY A 238 5.77 2.96 -8.56
C GLY A 238 5.29 2.09 -7.41
N ILE A 239 4.54 1.05 -7.72
CA ILE A 239 3.99 0.08 -6.77
C ILE A 239 4.54 -1.31 -7.12
N GLU A 240 5.23 -1.93 -6.18
CA GLU A 240 5.73 -3.30 -6.27
C GLU A 240 5.10 -4.17 -5.18
N ARG A 241 4.82 -5.44 -5.47
CA ARG A 241 4.14 -6.37 -4.57
C ARG A 241 4.93 -7.67 -4.51
N PHE A 242 5.75 -7.80 -3.48
CA PHE A 242 6.59 -8.97 -3.26
C PHE A 242 5.77 -10.12 -2.65
N ALA A 243 5.70 -11.22 -3.39
CA ALA A 243 5.04 -12.46 -2.98
C ALA A 243 6.05 -13.57 -2.69
N ARG A 244 5.62 -14.57 -1.94
CA ARG A 244 6.33 -15.85 -1.74
C ARG A 244 5.97 -16.85 -2.83
N GLU A 245 6.89 -17.76 -3.17
CA GLU A 245 6.64 -18.85 -4.12
C GLU A 245 5.52 -19.79 -3.64
N ASP A 246 5.46 -20.05 -2.33
CA ASP A 246 4.46 -20.91 -1.70
C ASP A 246 3.21 -20.14 -1.23
N VAL A 247 2.97 -18.92 -1.73
CA VAL A 247 1.85 -18.07 -1.27
C VAL A 247 0.50 -18.78 -1.36
N GLU A 248 0.28 -19.56 -2.41
CA GLU A 248 -0.98 -20.32 -2.59
C GLU A 248 -1.20 -21.38 -1.50
N ASP A 249 -0.11 -21.96 -0.98
CA ASP A 249 -0.16 -22.99 0.07
C ASP A 249 -0.36 -22.36 1.46
N VAL A 250 0.16 -21.14 1.68
CA VAL A 250 0.21 -20.52 3.02
C VAL A 250 -0.76 -19.37 3.23
N ARG A 251 -1.30 -18.74 2.17
CA ARG A 251 -2.08 -17.48 2.25
C ARG A 251 -3.21 -17.50 3.28
N ARG A 252 -3.88 -18.64 3.44
CA ARG A 252 -4.98 -18.77 4.40
C ARG A 252 -4.50 -18.66 5.83
N ASP A 253 -3.43 -19.37 6.17
CA ASP A 253 -2.84 -19.35 7.50
C ASP A 253 -2.11 -18.02 7.75
N ALA A 254 -1.34 -17.55 6.77
CA ALA A 254 -0.63 -16.27 6.80
C ALA A 254 -1.56 -15.08 7.05
N ALA A 255 -2.77 -15.12 6.49
CA ALA A 255 -3.75 -14.05 6.68
C ALA A 255 -4.19 -13.90 8.15
N ALA A 256 -4.32 -15.01 8.89
CA ALA A 256 -4.64 -14.98 10.31
C ALA A 256 -3.40 -14.78 11.20
N ASN A 257 -2.22 -15.21 10.72
CA ASN A 257 -0.96 -15.21 11.45
C ASN A 257 0.09 -14.31 10.78
N LEU A 258 -0.11 -12.98 10.88
CA LEU A 258 0.61 -11.90 10.16
C LEU A 258 2.09 -12.17 9.80
N PHE A 259 2.89 -12.62 10.77
CA PHE A 259 4.35 -12.76 10.62
C PHE A 259 4.86 -14.19 10.80
N GLU A 260 3.98 -15.20 10.86
CA GLU A 260 4.37 -16.61 11.02
C GLU A 260 5.39 -17.04 9.97
N TYR A 261 5.20 -16.56 8.75
CA TYR A 261 6.01 -16.87 7.59
C TYR A 261 7.09 -15.81 7.29
N TRP A 262 7.43 -14.95 8.26
CA TRP A 262 8.42 -13.89 8.13
C TRP A 262 9.58 -14.11 9.11
N PRO A 263 10.60 -14.92 8.76
CA PRO A 263 11.72 -15.23 9.63
C PRO A 263 12.43 -14.01 10.24
N ALA A 264 12.51 -12.89 9.51
CA ALA A 264 13.15 -11.66 10.00
C ALA A 264 12.31 -10.91 11.05
N MET A 265 11.02 -11.23 11.16
CA MET A 265 10.07 -10.72 12.15
C MET A 265 9.85 -11.70 13.32
N ALA A 266 10.45 -12.88 13.30
CA ALA A 266 10.31 -13.87 14.36
C ALA A 266 10.74 -13.29 15.73
N GLY A 267 9.87 -13.40 16.72
CA GLY A 267 10.12 -12.91 18.08
C GLY A 267 10.03 -11.38 18.23
N VAL A 268 9.67 -10.63 17.17
CA VAL A 268 9.31 -9.22 17.30
C VAL A 268 7.98 -9.15 18.06
N PRO A 269 7.96 -8.53 19.25
CA PRO A 269 6.73 -8.48 20.03
C PRO A 269 5.74 -7.55 19.34
N PHE A 270 4.49 -7.98 19.26
CA PHE A 270 3.37 -7.03 19.19
C PHE A 270 3.40 -6.23 20.49
N VAL A 271 3.29 -4.90 20.40
CA VAL A 271 3.34 -4.03 21.57
C VAL A 271 2.21 -4.42 22.52
N GLU A 272 2.48 -4.48 23.83
CA GLU A 272 1.43 -4.73 24.83
C GLU A 272 0.35 -3.64 24.69
N GLY A 273 -0.90 -4.03 24.38
CA GLY A 273 -1.98 -3.11 24.01
C GLY A 273 -2.16 -2.87 22.50
N SER A 274 -1.37 -3.51 21.64
CA SER A 274 -1.60 -3.64 20.19
C SER A 274 -2.26 -4.97 19.83
N GLU A 275 -2.89 -5.66 20.79
CA GLU A 275 -3.87 -6.70 20.47
C GLU A 275 -4.95 -6.06 19.57
N PRO A 276 -5.51 -6.77 18.58
CA PRO A 276 -6.63 -6.24 17.83
C PRO A 276 -7.70 -5.80 18.83
N ILE A 277 -8.30 -4.63 18.63
CA ILE A 277 -9.46 -4.16 19.42
C ILE A 277 -10.60 -5.20 19.38
N VAL A 278 -10.51 -6.17 18.46
CA VAL A 278 -11.44 -7.25 18.16
C VAL A 278 -11.15 -8.55 18.93
N SER A 279 -10.07 -8.69 19.69
CA SER A 279 -9.82 -9.94 20.43
C SER A 279 -10.59 -9.98 21.75
N LYS A 280 -11.46 -10.99 21.93
CA LYS A 280 -11.84 -11.43 23.28
C LYS A 280 -10.63 -12.09 23.93
N ARG A 281 -10.20 -11.55 25.07
CA ARG A 281 -9.29 -12.24 25.98
C ARG A 281 -9.83 -13.60 26.41
#